data_AF-A0AAN4L5Q6-F1
#
_entry.id   AF-A0AAN4L5Q6-F1
#
_cell.length_a   1.000
_cell.length_b   1.000
_cell.length_c   1.000
_cell.angle_alpha   90.00
_cell.angle_beta   90.00
_cell.angle_gamma   90.00
#
_symmetry.space_group_name_H-M   'P 1'
#
loop_
_entity.id
_entity.type
_entity.pdbx_description
1 polymer ?
#
loop_
_entity_poly.entity_id
_entity_poly.type
_entity_poly.pdbx_seq_one_letter_code
_entity_poly.pdbx_strand_id
1 'polypeptide(L)'
;MKKAITLVILLILALPVQAFAFNMSKADVEKSYFEDYNSRVREVKAALKKLTPAACTNVKIASENYKASINKYKAMVKVKASKEVIAKAKVQKDSDKNILSVAKKECSLNIKELKKVTNAQLKELNTYKIQLIQQIIDHYNGKDKLKDDVFRNQVYSGLNYIDESFTDILDSLNIF
;
A
#
# COMPACT_ATOMS: atom_id res chain seq x y z
N MET A 1 -47.45 -15.14 -23.37
CA MET A 1 -47.73 -16.60 -23.29
C MET A 1 -46.37 -17.31 -23.32
N LYS A 2 -45.74 -17.54 -22.17
CA LYS A 2 -45.87 -18.80 -21.41
C LYS A 2 -45.74 -19.99 -22.36
N LYS A 3 -44.52 -20.53 -22.55
CA LYS A 3 -44.28 -21.96 -22.91
C LYS A 3 -42.82 -22.37 -23.21
N ALA A 4 -41.81 -21.50 -23.13
CA ALA A 4 -40.43 -21.89 -23.43
C ALA A 4 -39.55 -22.25 -22.20
N ILE A 5 -40.08 -22.19 -20.97
CA ILE A 5 -39.28 -22.39 -19.75
C ILE A 5 -39.27 -23.88 -19.30
N THR A 6 -40.15 -24.73 -19.84
CA THR A 6 -40.35 -26.08 -19.31
C THR A 6 -39.38 -27.13 -19.87
N LEU A 7 -38.61 -26.84 -20.93
CA LEU A 7 -37.75 -27.85 -21.57
C LEU A 7 -36.30 -27.91 -21.02
N VAL A 8 -35.83 -26.84 -20.36
CA VAL A 8 -34.45 -26.79 -19.82
C VAL A 8 -34.31 -27.56 -18.51
N ILE A 9 -35.42 -27.75 -17.77
CA ILE A 9 -35.41 -28.41 -16.46
C ILE A 9 -35.37 -29.95 -16.58
N LEU A 10 -35.82 -30.52 -17.70
CA LEU A 10 -35.84 -31.97 -17.92
C LEU A 10 -34.51 -32.55 -18.45
N LEU A 11 -33.61 -31.72 -19.00
CA LEU A 11 -32.29 -32.18 -19.47
C LEU A 11 -31.27 -32.37 -18.34
N ILE A 12 -31.58 -31.90 -17.12
CA ILE A 12 -30.72 -32.03 -15.94
C ILE A 12 -30.83 -33.43 -15.30
N LEU A 13 -31.87 -34.20 -15.62
CA LEU A 13 -32.15 -35.51 -15.00
C LEU A 13 -31.53 -36.72 -15.73
N ALA A 14 -30.84 -36.52 -16.85
CA ALA A 14 -30.37 -37.61 -17.72
C ALA A 14 -28.86 -37.61 -18.00
N LEU A 15 -28.07 -36.88 -17.22
CA LEU A 15 -26.62 -37.03 -17.28
C LEU A 15 -26.17 -37.85 -16.08
N PRO A 16 -25.42 -38.95 -16.27
CA PRO A 16 -24.74 -39.58 -15.16
C PRO A 16 -23.88 -38.49 -14.54
N VAL A 17 -24.12 -38.18 -13.27
CA VAL A 17 -23.25 -37.34 -12.44
C VAL A 17 -21.95 -38.12 -12.26
N GLN A 18 -21.17 -38.25 -13.33
CA GLN A 18 -19.74 -38.34 -13.20
C GLN A 18 -19.38 -37.03 -12.51
N ALA A 19 -18.99 -37.14 -11.24
CA ALA A 19 -18.35 -36.07 -10.52
C ALA A 19 -17.16 -35.62 -11.37
N PHE A 20 -17.39 -34.65 -12.25
CA PHE A 20 -16.33 -33.87 -12.85
C PHE A 20 -15.71 -33.19 -11.64
N ALA A 21 -14.61 -33.75 -11.13
CA ALA A 21 -13.73 -33.06 -10.22
C ALA A 21 -13.40 -31.75 -10.92
N PHE A 22 -14.01 -30.67 -10.47
CA PHE A 22 -13.79 -29.34 -11.01
C PHE A 22 -12.38 -28.95 -10.60
N ASN A 23 -11.40 -29.34 -11.41
CA ASN A 23 -10.02 -29.07 -11.08
C ASN A 23 -9.77 -27.59 -11.30
N MET A 24 -9.71 -26.83 -10.22
CA MET A 24 -9.54 -25.38 -10.32
C MET A 24 -8.06 -25.05 -10.45
N SER A 25 -7.70 -24.33 -11.52
CA SER A 25 -6.34 -23.85 -11.69
C SER A 25 -6.09 -22.59 -10.87
N LYS A 26 -4.82 -22.25 -10.64
CA LYS A 26 -4.44 -20.97 -10.02
C LYS A 26 -5.06 -19.77 -10.75
N ALA A 27 -5.07 -19.78 -12.07
CA ALA A 27 -5.62 -18.68 -12.87
C ALA A 27 -7.12 -18.51 -12.64
N ASP A 28 -7.86 -19.62 -12.51
CA ASP A 28 -9.29 -19.59 -12.22
C ASP A 28 -9.57 -19.03 -10.83
N VAL A 29 -8.76 -19.40 -9.83
CA VAL A 29 -8.86 -18.85 -8.47
C VAL A 29 -8.56 -17.36 -8.47
N GLU A 30 -7.48 -16.94 -9.12
CA GLU A 30 -7.08 -15.54 -9.20
C GLU A 30 -8.16 -14.68 -9.86
N LYS A 31 -8.78 -15.17 -10.93
CA LYS A 31 -9.87 -14.48 -11.60
C LYS A 31 -11.14 -14.42 -10.76
N SER A 32 -11.49 -15.49 -10.05
CA SER A 32 -12.77 -15.59 -9.33
C SER A 32 -12.76 -14.91 -7.97
N TYR A 33 -11.59 -14.85 -7.30
CA TYR A 33 -11.49 -14.41 -5.90
C TYR A 33 -10.55 -13.21 -5.70
N PHE A 34 -9.66 -12.90 -6.66
CA PHE A 34 -8.59 -11.91 -6.47
C PHE A 34 -8.43 -10.93 -7.63
N GLU A 35 -9.48 -10.72 -8.43
CA GLU A 35 -9.45 -9.82 -9.60
C GLU A 35 -8.93 -8.42 -9.25
N ASP A 36 -9.43 -7.85 -8.16
CA ASP A 36 -9.09 -6.50 -7.72
C ASP A 36 -7.79 -6.39 -6.91
N TYR A 37 -7.17 -7.52 -6.54
CA TYR A 37 -5.98 -7.52 -5.67
C TYR A 37 -4.86 -6.64 -6.22
N ASN A 38 -4.56 -6.76 -7.52
CA ASN A 38 -3.51 -5.96 -8.17
C ASN A 38 -3.91 -4.48 -8.29
N SER A 39 -5.20 -4.17 -8.31
CA SER A 39 -5.69 -2.78 -8.23
C SER A 39 -5.40 -2.19 -6.85
N ARG A 40 -5.77 -2.91 -5.78
CA ARG A 40 -5.53 -2.50 -4.38
C ARG A 40 -4.04 -2.32 -4.06
N VAL A 41 -3.17 -3.21 -4.57
CA VAL A 41 -1.70 -3.03 -4.47
C VAL A 41 -1.23 -1.73 -5.14
N ARG A 42 -1.82 -1.37 -6.29
CA ARG A 42 -1.48 -0.11 -6.99
C ARG A 42 -1.97 1.10 -6.22
N GLU A 43 -3.13 1.01 -5.59
CA GLU A 43 -3.69 2.05 -4.72
C GLU A 43 -2.75 2.36 -3.54
N VAL A 44 -2.31 1.33 -2.81
CA VAL A 44 -1.34 1.46 -1.71
C VAL A 44 -0.05 2.13 -2.18
N LYS A 45 0.51 1.68 -3.31
CA LYS A 45 1.73 2.27 -3.88
C LYS A 45 1.54 3.73 -4.28
N ALA A 46 0.36 4.09 -4.77
CA ALA A 46 0.04 5.47 -5.12
C ALA A 46 -0.10 6.35 -3.86
N ALA A 47 -0.76 5.85 -2.81
CA ALA A 47 -0.86 6.54 -1.51
C ALA A 47 0.52 6.81 -0.90
N LEU A 48 1.39 5.79 -0.87
CA LEU A 48 2.77 5.91 -0.39
C LEU A 48 3.59 6.97 -1.16
N LYS A 49 3.34 7.11 -2.48
CA LYS A 49 3.99 8.15 -3.29
C LYS A 49 3.48 9.55 -2.93
N LYS A 50 2.19 9.71 -2.65
CA LYS A 50 1.57 10.99 -2.25
C LYS A 50 2.00 11.48 -0.87
N LEU A 51 2.46 10.58 -0.01
CA LEU A 51 2.93 10.87 1.35
C LEU A 51 4.31 11.55 1.41
N THR A 52 5.11 11.39 0.37
CA THR A 52 6.50 11.87 0.32
C THR A 52 6.61 13.39 0.57
N PRO A 53 5.73 14.26 0.02
CA PRO A 53 5.71 15.69 0.35
C PRO A 53 5.27 16.00 1.79
N ALA A 54 4.25 15.30 2.33
CA ALA A 54 3.69 15.55 3.66
C ALA A 54 4.69 15.19 4.78
N ALA A 55 5.38 14.05 4.63
CA ALA A 55 6.45 13.59 5.52
C ALA A 55 7.66 14.54 5.58
N CYS A 56 7.74 15.52 4.68
CA CYS A 56 8.87 16.44 4.53
C CYS A 56 8.47 17.91 4.73
N THR A 57 7.35 18.18 5.41
CA THR A 57 6.89 19.54 5.73
C THR A 57 7.98 20.39 6.43
N ASN A 58 8.74 19.79 7.34
CA ASN A 58 9.85 20.46 8.03
C ASN A 58 11.00 20.88 7.09
N VAL A 59 11.19 20.17 5.96
CA VAL A 59 12.20 20.54 4.96
C VAL A 59 11.81 21.84 4.26
N LYS A 60 10.51 22.05 3.98
CA LYS A 60 10.03 23.27 3.34
C LYS A 60 10.30 24.48 4.25
N ILE A 61 9.88 24.41 5.51
CA ILE A 61 10.08 25.47 6.50
C ILE A 61 11.58 25.76 6.70
N ALA A 62 12.39 24.72 6.91
CA ALA A 62 13.83 24.88 7.10
C ALA A 62 14.53 25.45 5.84
N SER A 63 14.04 25.12 4.65
CA SER A 63 14.56 25.64 3.38
C SER A 63 14.25 27.13 3.21
N GLU A 64 13.04 27.55 3.55
CA GLU A 64 12.61 28.96 3.54
C GLU A 64 13.43 29.80 4.54
N ASN A 65 13.63 29.29 5.76
CA ASN A 65 14.45 29.93 6.79
C ASN A 65 15.91 30.08 6.34
N TYR A 66 16.52 29.01 5.81
CA TYR A 66 17.88 29.06 5.28
C TYR A 66 18.02 30.04 4.11
N LYS A 67 17.02 30.08 3.21
CA LYS A 67 16.99 31.04 2.09
C LYS A 67 16.93 32.49 2.59
N ALA A 68 16.15 32.75 3.63
CA ALA A 68 16.09 34.08 4.24
C ALA A 68 17.44 34.47 4.88
N SER A 69 18.04 33.59 5.68
CA SER A 69 19.29 33.91 6.39
C SER A 69 20.52 33.99 5.48
N ILE A 70 20.60 33.19 4.43
CA ILE A 70 21.68 33.34 3.42
C ILE A 70 21.57 34.66 2.66
N ASN A 71 20.35 35.10 2.32
CA ASN A 71 20.15 36.38 1.66
C ASN A 71 20.50 37.54 2.59
N LYS A 72 20.11 37.47 3.87
CA LYS A 72 20.50 38.45 4.89
C LYS A 72 22.02 38.53 5.05
N TYR A 73 22.71 37.40 5.17
CA TYR A 73 24.17 37.37 5.24
C TYR A 73 24.83 38.01 4.01
N LYS A 74 24.40 37.63 2.79
CA LYS A 74 24.92 38.20 1.54
C LYS A 74 24.70 39.71 1.47
N ALA A 75 23.53 40.18 1.89
CA ALA A 75 23.22 41.61 1.94
C ALA A 75 24.16 42.36 2.90
N MET A 76 24.38 41.83 4.12
CA MET A 76 25.28 42.44 5.12
C MET A 76 26.73 42.53 4.63
N VAL A 77 27.20 41.50 3.93
CA VAL A 77 28.53 41.51 3.30
C VAL A 77 28.59 42.54 2.17
N LYS A 78 27.56 42.60 1.31
CA LYS A 78 27.50 43.54 0.18
C LYS A 78 27.52 45.00 0.63
N VAL A 79 26.77 45.35 1.68
CA VAL A 79 26.75 46.72 2.22
C VAL A 79 27.94 47.04 3.13
N LYS A 80 28.88 46.10 3.30
CA LYS A 80 30.07 46.25 4.17
C LYS A 80 29.69 46.64 5.60
N ALA A 81 28.68 45.97 6.17
CA ALA A 81 28.29 46.16 7.57
C ALA A 81 29.46 45.86 8.53
N SER A 82 29.30 46.24 9.80
CA SER A 82 30.34 45.98 10.81
C SER A 82 30.66 44.48 10.94
N LYS A 83 31.90 44.16 11.36
CA LYS A 83 32.37 42.77 11.53
C LYS A 83 31.44 41.96 12.43
N GLU A 84 30.94 42.57 13.51
CA GLU A 84 30.00 41.95 14.46
C GLU A 84 28.65 41.62 13.82
N VAL A 85 28.11 42.52 13.00
CA VAL A 85 26.85 42.31 12.29
C VAL A 85 26.98 41.18 11.26
N ILE A 86 28.09 41.14 10.53
CA ILE A 86 28.40 40.05 9.59
C ILE A 86 28.56 38.72 10.34
N ALA A 87 29.25 38.72 11.48
CA ALA A 87 29.44 37.52 12.30
C ALA A 87 28.11 36.95 12.83
N LYS A 88 27.23 37.81 13.37
CA LYS A 88 25.88 37.40 13.80
C LYS A 88 25.05 36.81 12.65
N ALA A 89 25.07 37.46 11.48
CA ALA A 89 24.36 36.95 10.31
C ALA A 89 24.94 35.62 9.80
N LYS A 90 26.26 35.43 9.88
CA LYS A 90 26.93 34.17 9.53
C LYS A 90 26.52 33.03 10.47
N VAL A 91 26.50 33.28 11.78
CA VAL A 91 26.08 32.29 12.80
C VAL A 91 24.65 31.83 12.54
N GLN A 92 23.72 32.76 12.29
CA GLN A 92 22.33 32.41 11.97
C GLN A 92 22.24 31.56 10.70
N LYS A 93 22.93 31.97 9.63
CA LYS A 93 22.95 31.23 8.36
C LYS A 93 23.55 29.83 8.53
N ASP A 94 24.62 29.68 9.32
CA ASP A 94 25.24 28.38 9.59
C ASP A 94 24.33 27.49 10.47
N SER A 95 23.59 28.07 11.43
CA SER A 95 22.56 27.39 12.22
C SER A 95 21.40 26.87 11.35
N ASP A 96 20.79 27.74 10.53
CA ASP A 96 19.67 27.36 9.66
C ASP A 96 20.08 26.31 8.61
N LYS A 97 21.33 26.35 8.14
CA LYS A 97 21.89 25.33 7.26
C LYS A 97 21.92 23.96 7.95
N ASN A 98 22.31 23.92 9.21
CA ASN A 98 22.34 22.68 9.99
C ASN A 98 20.92 22.15 10.23
N ILE A 99 19.96 23.02 10.59
CA ILE A 99 18.55 22.65 10.75
C ILE A 99 18.00 22.05 9.44
N LEU A 100 18.26 22.70 8.29
CA LEU A 100 17.85 22.17 6.98
C LEU A 100 18.49 20.80 6.67
N SER A 101 19.76 20.61 7.03
CA SER A 101 20.47 19.33 6.84
C SER A 101 19.83 18.22 7.68
N VAL A 102 19.51 18.50 8.95
CA VAL A 102 18.84 17.57 9.85
C VAL A 102 17.44 17.23 9.33
N ALA A 103 16.63 18.24 8.99
CA ALA A 103 15.28 18.04 8.46
C ALA A 103 15.28 17.18 7.19
N LYS A 104 16.26 17.36 6.29
CA LYS A 104 16.41 16.53 5.09
C LYS A 104 16.73 15.07 5.41
N LYS A 105 17.61 14.84 6.40
CA LYS A 105 17.96 13.48 6.85
C LYS A 105 16.75 12.79 7.48
N GLU A 106 16.03 13.46 8.36
CA GLU A 106 14.82 12.94 9.01
C GLU A 106 13.74 12.60 7.98
N CYS A 107 13.43 13.53 7.08
CA CYS A 107 12.52 13.30 5.95
C CYS A 107 12.92 12.04 5.14
N SER A 108 14.21 11.92 4.78
CA SER A 108 14.69 10.75 4.04
C SER A 108 14.57 9.44 4.83
N LEU A 109 14.81 9.46 6.14
CA LEU A 109 14.68 8.28 7.01
C LEU A 109 13.22 7.87 7.15
N ASN A 110 12.32 8.82 7.41
CA ASN A 110 10.90 8.58 7.54
C ASN A 110 10.31 7.99 6.25
N ILE A 111 10.64 8.55 5.08
CA ILE A 111 10.21 7.98 3.79
C ILE A 111 10.74 6.56 3.61
N LYS A 112 12.00 6.31 3.97
CA LYS A 112 12.62 4.98 3.84
C LYS A 112 11.91 3.96 4.74
N GLU A 113 11.60 4.33 5.98
CA GLU A 113 10.93 3.44 6.92
C GLU A 113 9.48 3.18 6.50
N LEU A 114 8.72 4.21 6.12
CA LEU A 114 7.36 4.05 5.58
C LEU A 114 7.33 3.09 4.39
N LYS A 115 8.26 3.27 3.44
CA LYS A 115 8.39 2.35 2.29
C LYS A 115 8.71 0.93 2.72
N LYS A 116 9.61 0.76 3.69
CA LYS A 116 10.02 -0.55 4.18
C LYS A 116 8.85 -1.27 4.86
N VAL A 117 8.14 -0.60 5.77
CA VAL A 117 6.97 -1.14 6.47
C VAL A 117 5.85 -1.50 5.49
N THR A 118 5.47 -0.56 4.61
CA THR A 118 4.41 -0.79 3.61
C THR A 118 4.74 -1.97 2.69
N ASN A 119 5.98 -2.06 2.21
CA ASN A 119 6.40 -3.18 1.36
C ASN A 119 6.43 -4.52 2.10
N ALA A 120 6.77 -4.51 3.40
CA ALA A 120 6.71 -5.71 4.23
C ALA A 120 5.27 -6.20 4.38
N GLN A 121 4.33 -5.31 4.68
CA GLN A 121 2.90 -5.63 4.79
C GLN A 121 2.34 -6.15 3.46
N LEU A 122 2.66 -5.53 2.32
CA LEU A 122 2.25 -6.02 1.00
C LEU A 122 2.83 -7.41 0.66
N LYS A 123 4.06 -7.70 1.11
CA LYS A 123 4.69 -9.00 0.92
C LYS A 123 4.00 -10.08 1.77
N GLU A 124 3.65 -9.74 3.01
CA GLU A 124 2.89 -10.61 3.90
C GLU A 124 1.51 -10.92 3.31
N LEU A 125 0.78 -9.91 2.84
CA LEU A 125 -0.50 -10.10 2.16
C LEU A 125 -0.39 -10.97 0.91
N ASN A 126 0.66 -10.79 0.13
CA ASN A 126 0.87 -11.63 -1.05
C ASN A 126 1.15 -13.09 -0.65
N THR A 127 1.85 -13.30 0.46
CA THR A 127 2.14 -14.64 0.98
C THR A 127 0.86 -15.30 1.46
N TYR A 128 0.03 -14.58 2.22
CA TYR A 128 -1.28 -15.04 2.68
C TYR A 128 -2.21 -15.35 1.50
N LYS A 129 -2.29 -14.47 0.49
CA LYS A 129 -3.02 -14.71 -0.76
C LYS A 129 -2.60 -16.02 -1.42
N ILE A 130 -1.30 -16.27 -1.55
CA ILE A 130 -0.79 -17.51 -2.18
C ILE A 130 -1.23 -18.75 -1.39
N GLN A 131 -1.18 -18.69 -0.05
CA GLN A 131 -1.66 -19.78 0.81
C GLN A 131 -3.16 -20.00 0.63
N LEU A 132 -3.95 -18.93 0.61
CA LEU A 132 -5.40 -18.99 0.41
C LEU A 132 -5.76 -19.55 -0.97
N ILE A 133 -5.04 -19.14 -2.02
CA ILE A 133 -5.18 -19.73 -3.36
C ILE A 133 -4.93 -21.23 -3.31
N GLN A 134 -3.85 -21.66 -2.64
CA GLN A 134 -3.51 -23.08 -2.57
C GLN A 134 -4.58 -23.88 -1.82
N GLN A 135 -5.09 -23.37 -0.69
CA GLN A 135 -6.21 -23.98 0.04
C GLN A 135 -7.45 -24.14 -0.85
N ILE A 136 -7.80 -23.09 -1.60
CA ILE A 136 -8.91 -23.12 -2.54
C ILE A 136 -8.70 -24.20 -3.61
N ILE A 137 -7.52 -24.26 -4.23
CA ILE A 137 -7.17 -25.27 -5.24
C ILE A 137 -7.26 -26.68 -4.64
N ASP A 138 -6.73 -26.88 -3.44
CA ASP A 138 -6.71 -28.19 -2.79
C ASP A 138 -8.13 -28.67 -2.46
N HIS A 139 -9.02 -27.78 -2.04
CA HIS A 139 -10.42 -28.13 -1.80
C HIS A 139 -11.15 -28.57 -3.07
N TYR A 140 -11.11 -27.74 -4.13
CA TYR A 140 -11.79 -28.06 -5.39
C TYR A 140 -11.21 -29.30 -6.09
N ASN A 141 -9.93 -29.60 -5.87
CA ASN A 141 -9.28 -30.82 -6.36
C ASN A 141 -9.48 -32.04 -5.45
N GLY A 142 -10.25 -31.93 -4.36
CA GLY A 142 -10.52 -33.01 -3.41
C GLY A 142 -9.29 -33.48 -2.61
N LYS A 143 -8.28 -32.61 -2.44
CA LYS A 143 -7.04 -32.90 -1.71
C LYS A 143 -7.12 -32.61 -0.21
N ASP A 144 -8.10 -31.82 0.22
CA ASP A 144 -8.45 -31.67 1.62
C ASP A 144 -9.71 -32.48 2.00
N LYS A 145 -9.99 -32.53 3.31
CA LYS A 145 -11.17 -33.21 3.87
C LYS A 145 -12.13 -32.22 4.53
N LEU A 146 -12.06 -30.94 4.16
CA LEU A 146 -12.93 -29.93 4.71
C LEU A 146 -14.36 -30.15 4.19
N LYS A 147 -15.34 -29.89 5.05
CA LYS A 147 -16.73 -29.77 4.60
C LYS A 147 -16.91 -28.43 3.90
N ASP A 148 -17.76 -28.38 2.88
CA ASP A 148 -17.98 -27.18 2.06
C ASP A 148 -18.35 -25.93 2.87
N ASP A 149 -19.12 -26.07 3.95
CA ASP A 149 -19.49 -24.95 4.83
C ASP A 149 -18.27 -24.39 5.57
N VAL A 150 -17.41 -25.27 6.09
CA VAL A 150 -16.15 -24.89 6.74
C VAL A 150 -15.20 -24.24 5.73
N PHE A 151 -15.08 -24.83 4.54
CA PHE A 151 -14.28 -24.27 3.45
C PHE A 151 -14.75 -22.85 3.07
N ARG A 152 -16.04 -22.67 2.80
CA ARG A 152 -16.61 -21.36 2.44
C ARG A 152 -16.36 -20.31 3.52
N ASN A 153 -16.51 -20.66 4.79
CA ASN A 153 -16.23 -19.76 5.90
C ASN A 153 -14.75 -19.37 5.98
N GLN A 154 -13.83 -20.32 5.76
CA GLN A 154 -12.39 -20.04 5.73
C GLN A 154 -12.02 -19.12 4.58
N VAL A 155 -12.55 -19.38 3.37
CA VAL A 155 -12.30 -18.54 2.19
C VAL A 155 -12.84 -17.13 2.42
N TYR A 156 -14.09 -17.01 2.89
CA TYR A 156 -14.69 -15.70 3.19
C TYR A 156 -13.87 -14.93 4.23
N SER A 157 -13.48 -15.58 5.32
CA SER A 157 -12.67 -14.95 6.38
C SER A 157 -11.31 -14.50 5.85
N GLY A 158 -10.66 -15.31 5.00
CA GLY A 158 -9.38 -14.97 4.41
C GLY A 158 -9.45 -13.82 3.41
N LEU A 159 -10.53 -13.73 2.62
CA LEU A 159 -10.77 -12.61 1.72
C LEU A 159 -11.03 -11.32 2.51
N ASN A 160 -11.84 -11.41 3.57
CA ASN A 160 -12.11 -10.27 4.45
C ASN A 160 -10.83 -9.75 5.11
N TYR A 161 -9.99 -10.65 5.64
CA TYR A 161 -8.69 -10.28 6.20
C TYR A 161 -7.80 -9.52 5.21
N ILE A 162 -7.77 -9.96 3.94
CA ILE A 162 -6.99 -9.27 2.90
C ILE A 162 -7.52 -7.86 2.65
N ASP A 163 -8.84 -7.69 2.57
CA ASP A 163 -9.43 -6.37 2.30
C ASP A 163 -9.30 -5.41 3.48
N GLU A 164 -9.54 -5.89 4.71
CA GLU A 164 -9.29 -5.15 5.94
C GLU A 164 -7.83 -4.71 6.02
N SER A 165 -6.89 -5.61 5.73
CA SER A 165 -5.46 -5.27 5.73
C SER A 165 -5.09 -4.22 4.68
N PHE A 166 -5.71 -4.25 3.48
CA PHE A 166 -5.50 -3.18 2.50
C PHE A 166 -6.04 -1.85 3.02
N THR A 167 -7.20 -1.87 3.66
CA THR A 167 -7.83 -0.68 4.26
C THR A 167 -6.95 -0.11 5.37
N ASP A 168 -6.48 -0.94 6.30
CA ASP A 168 -5.59 -0.54 7.39
C ASP A 168 -4.27 0.08 6.86
N ILE A 169 -3.68 -0.54 5.82
CA ILE A 169 -2.49 0.01 5.17
C ILE A 169 -2.81 1.39 4.58
N LEU A 170 -3.92 1.54 3.85
CA LEU A 170 -4.30 2.82 3.24
C LEU A 170 -4.58 3.90 4.29
N ASP A 171 -5.28 3.55 5.37
CA ASP A 171 -5.58 4.46 6.46
C ASP A 171 -4.30 4.91 7.17
N SER A 172 -3.37 3.98 7.44
CA SER A 172 -2.05 4.33 7.99
C SER A 172 -1.27 5.30 7.10
N LEU A 173 -1.52 5.27 5.78
CA LEU A 173 -0.89 6.14 4.79
C LEU A 173 -1.64 7.47 4.59
N ASN A 174 -2.89 7.60 5.05
CA ASN A 174 -3.72 8.80 4.94
C ASN A 174 -3.67 9.70 6.21
N ILE A 175 -2.99 9.28 7.29
CA ILE A 175 -2.90 10.01 8.57
C ILE A 175 -1.93 11.22 8.55
N PHE A 176 -1.23 11.48 7.43
CA PHE A 176 -0.31 12.62 7.28
C PHE A 176 -0.70 13.57 6.14
#